data_AF-A0A6I5RHG6-F1
#
_entry.id   AF-A0A6I5RHG6-F1
#
_cell.length_a   1.000
_cell.length_b   1.000
_cell.length_c   1.000
_cell.angle_alpha   90.00
_cell.angle_beta   90.00
_cell.angle_gamma   90.00
#
_symmetry.space_group_name_H-M   'P 1'
#
loop_
_entity.id
_entity.type
_entity.pdbx_description
1 polymer ?
#
loop_
_entity_poly.entity_id
_entity_poly.type
_entity_poly.pdbx_seq_one_letter_code
_entity_poly.pdbx_strand_id
1 'polypeptide(L)' 'MRFFPFQTRAPWWVRIHTEVPHCIYYFGPFTDASEARSHQVGYIEDLVQEGAQGINVVTHKGKPEALTIVNGD' A
#
# COMPACT_ATOMS: atom_id res chain seq x y z
N MET A 1 -18.16 -6.11 34.18
CA MET A 1 -17.02 -6.22 33.24
C MET A 1 -16.92 -4.95 32.40
N ARG A 2 -15.80 -4.23 32.44
CA ARG A 2 -15.52 -3.19 31.45
C ARG A 2 -14.87 -3.87 30.25
N PHE A 3 -15.55 -3.91 29.11
CA PHE A 3 -14.92 -4.25 27.84
C PHE A 3 -14.02 -3.08 27.46
N PHE A 4 -12.72 -3.22 27.68
CA PHE A 4 -11.75 -2.41 26.95
C PHE A 4 -11.67 -3.05 25.55
N PRO A 5 -12.13 -2.38 24.48
CA PRO A 5 -11.79 -2.88 23.15
C PRO A 5 -10.26 -2.92 23.10
N PHE A 6 -9.70 -4.10 22.80
CA PHE A 6 -8.30 -4.16 22.39
C PHE A 6 -8.16 -3.14 21.27
N GLN A 7 -7.40 -2.08 21.53
CA GLN A 7 -7.09 -1.07 20.54
C GLN A 7 -6.21 -1.77 19.51
N THR A 8 -6.82 -2.40 18.51
CA THR A 8 -6.09 -3.03 17.43
C THR A 8 -5.36 -1.91 16.72
N ARG A 9 -4.03 -1.84 16.92
CA ARG A 9 -3.19 -0.87 16.23
C ARG A 9 -3.49 -1.04 14.74
N ALA A 10 -3.99 0.02 14.10
CA ALA A 10 -4.25 -0.01 12.68
C ALA A 10 -2.93 -0.35 11.96
N PRO A 11 -2.92 -1.38 11.10
CA PRO A 11 -1.72 -1.78 10.38
C PRO A 11 -1.29 -0.68 9.41
N TRP A 12 -0.02 -0.73 9.04
CA TRP A 12 0.56 0.13 8.01
C TRP A 12 0.44 -0.50 6.64
N TRP A 13 0.25 0.33 5.62
CA TRP A 13 0.11 -0.07 4.24
C TRP A 13 0.91 0.86 3.35
N VAL A 14 1.40 0.32 2.24
CA VAL A 14 2.01 1.08 1.15
C VAL A 14 0.99 1.16 0.02
N ARG A 15 0.55 2.38 -0.31
CA ARG A 15 -0.28 2.66 -1.48
C ARG A 15 0.63 3.13 -2.60
N ILE A 16 0.62 2.44 -3.73
CA ILE A 16 1.34 2.83 -4.95
C ILE A 16 0.32 3.16 -6.03
N HIS A 17 0.38 4.38 -6.56
CA HIS A 17 -0.38 4.78 -7.72
C HIS A 17 0.54 4.83 -8.94
N THR A 18 0.06 4.36 -10.08
CA THR A 18 0.74 4.39 -11.38
C THR A 18 -0.14 5.15 -12.36
N GLU A 19 0.47 5.97 -13.22
CA GLU A 19 -0.23 6.71 -14.27
C GLU A 19 -0.44 5.85 -15.52
N VAL A 20 0.53 4.99 -15.85
CA VAL A 20 0.46 4.09 -17.02
C VAL A 20 0.99 2.70 -16.63
N PRO A 21 0.17 1.63 -16.70
CA PRO A 21 -1.31 1.69 -16.72
C PRO A 21 -1.84 2.42 -15.47
N HIS A 22 -3.06 2.94 -15.53
CA HIS A 22 -3.66 3.66 -14.41
C HIS A 22 -4.16 2.69 -13.32
N CYS A 23 -3.30 2.43 -12.33
CA CYS A 23 -3.55 1.46 -11.26
C CYS A 23 -3.24 2.03 -9.87
N ILE A 24 -3.91 1.50 -8.85
CA ILE A 24 -3.58 1.72 -7.44
C ILE A 24 -3.39 0.35 -6.78
N TYR A 25 -2.22 0.14 -6.19
CA TYR A 25 -1.84 -1.06 -5.47
C TYR A 25 -1.70 -0.76 -3.98
N TYR A 26 -2.16 -1.67 -3.13
CA TYR A 26 -1.97 -1.60 -1.69
C TYR A 26 -1.23 -2.84 -1.19
N PHE A 27 -0.05 -2.63 -0.59
CA PHE A 27 0.79 -3.68 -0.02
C PHE A 27 0.82 -3.58 1.50
N GLY A 28 0.73 -4.73 2.16
CA GLY A 28 0.65 -4.86 3.62
C GLY A 28 -0.22 -6.06 4.04
N PRO A 29 -0.67 -6.11 5.30
CA PRO A 29 -0.40 -5.16 6.39
C PRO A 29 1.03 -5.26 6.94
N PHE A 30 1.59 -4.14 7.37
CA PHE A 30 2.87 -4.03 8.09
C PHE A 30 2.66 -3.63 9.55
N THR A 31 3.62 -4.01 10.40
CA THR A 31 3.64 -3.77 11.85
C THR A 31 3.91 -2.30 12.17
N ASP A 32 4.78 -1.67 11.39
CA ASP A 32 5.15 -0.26 11.49
C ASP A 32 5.51 0.38 10.13
N ALA A 33 5.67 1.71 10.14
CA ALA A 33 5.98 2.48 8.94
C ALA A 33 7.37 2.22 8.37
N SER A 34 8.34 1.83 9.22
CA SER A 34 9.70 1.56 8.77
C SER A 34 9.76 0.24 8.01
N GLU A 35 9.06 -0.79 8.48
CA GLU A 35 8.85 -2.04 7.74
C GLU A 35 8.18 -1.77 6.38
N ALA A 36 7.08 -1.01 6.36
CA ALA A 36 6.41 -0.63 5.12
C ALA A 36 7.36 0.07 4.13
N ARG A 37 8.18 1.02 4.61
CA ARG A 37 9.16 1.74 3.78
C ARG A 37 10.34 0.90 3.34
N SER A 38 10.77 -0.11 4.10
CA SER A 38 11.84 -1.01 3.65
C SER A 38 11.35 -1.94 2.55
N HIS A 39 10.08 -2.37 2.59
CA HIS A 39 9.50 -3.23 1.57
C HIS A 39 9.07 -2.48 0.30
N GLN A 40 8.69 -1.19 0.39
CA GLN A 40 8.18 -0.45 -0.77
C GLN A 40 9.17 -0.37 -1.94
N VAL A 41 10.48 -0.44 -1.69
CA VAL A 41 11.51 -0.36 -2.73
C VAL A 41 11.37 -1.51 -3.72
N GLY A 42 11.19 -2.74 -3.23
CA GLY A 42 11.02 -3.91 -4.10
C GLY A 42 9.76 -3.82 -4.96
N TYR A 43 8.65 -3.34 -4.40
CA TYR A 43 7.42 -3.16 -5.17
C TYR A 43 7.56 -2.11 -6.28
N ILE A 44 8.30 -1.03 -6.01
CA ILE A 44 8.58 0.00 -7.02
C ILE A 44 9.47 -0.59 -8.12
N GLU A 45 10.52 -1.33 -7.75
CA GLU A 45 11.43 -1.97 -8.72
C GLU A 45 10.69 -2.92 -9.65
N ASP A 46 9.83 -3.79 -9.09
CA ASP A 46 9.00 -4.72 -9.87
C ASP A 46 8.08 -3.96 -10.85
N LEU A 47 7.36 -2.93 -10.37
CA LEU A 47 6.46 -2.13 -11.21
C LEU A 47 7.21 -1.37 -12.32
N VAL A 48 8.39 -0.83 -12.03
CA VAL A 48 9.23 -0.17 -13.04
C VAL A 48 9.69 -1.19 -14.09
N GLN A 49 10.07 -2.40 -13.69
CA GLN A 49 10.48 -3.46 -14.62
C GLN A 49 9.31 -3.95 -15.50
N GLU A 50 8.09 -3.93 -14.97
CA GLU A 50 6.85 -4.19 -15.72
C GLU A 50 6.45 -3.04 -16.66
N GLY A 51 7.17 -1.92 -16.63
CA GLY A 51 6.93 -0.77 -17.50
C GLY A 51 5.92 0.25 -16.95
N ALA A 52 5.60 0.18 -15.66
CA ALA A 52 4.74 1.16 -15.03
C ALA A 52 5.39 2.55 -14.99
N GLN A 53 4.60 3.60 -15.20
CA GLN A 53 5.07 4.99 -15.24
C GLN A 53 4.26 5.86 -14.27
N GLY A 54 4.81 7.04 -13.93
CA GLY A 54 4.16 7.99 -13.02
C GLY A 54 3.93 7.43 -11.61
N ILE A 55 4.92 6.70 -11.08
CA ILE A 55 4.79 6.00 -9.79
C ILE A 55 4.79 7.01 -8.63
N ASN A 56 3.71 7.00 -7.84
CA ASN A 56 3.57 7.75 -6.60
C ASN A 56 3.34 6.80 -5.42
N VAL A 57 4.12 6.96 -4.34
CA VAL A 57 4.06 6.05 -3.19
C VAL A 57 3.70 6.80 -1.91
N VAL A 58 2.74 6.25 -1.17
CA VAL A 58 2.29 6.78 0.12
C VAL A 58 2.20 5.64 1.14
N THR A 59 2.93 5.78 2.25
CA THR A 59 2.77 4.92 3.42
C THR A 59 1.72 5.50 4.37
N HIS A 60 0.69 4.74 4.72
CA HIS A 60 -0.36 5.20 5.63
C HIS A 60 -0.85 4.11 6.58
N LYS A 61 -1.60 4.49 7.62
CA LYS A 61 -2.33 3.56 8.49
C LYS A 61 -3.74 3.34 7.96
N GLY A 62 -4.29 2.16 8.21
CA GLY A 62 -5.67 1.81 7.89
C GLY A 62 -5.76 0.76 6.78
N LYS A 63 -6.83 -0.02 6.78
CA LYS A 63 -7.03 -1.13 5.84
C LYS A 63 -7.70 -0.61 4.56
N PRO A 64 -7.16 -0.89 3.36
CA PRO A 64 -7.84 -0.56 2.11
C PRO A 64 -9.06 -1.47 1.88
N GLU A 65 -10.04 -0.98 1.12
CA GLU A 65 -11.21 -1.78 0.73
C GLU A 65 -10.89 -2.78 -0.39
N ALA A 66 -9.90 -2.46 -1.23
CA ALA A 66 -9.40 -3.31 -2.31
C ALA A 66 -7.87 -3.23 -2.39
N LEU A 67 -7.21 -4.33 -2.76
CA LEU A 67 -5.75 -4.39 -2.86
C LEU A 67 -5.22 -3.87 -4.20
N THR A 68 -6.02 -4.02 -5.26
CA THR A 68 -5.70 -3.52 -6.59
C THR A 68 -6.94 -2.85 -7.16
N ILE A 69 -6.79 -1.61 -7.59
CA ILE A 69 -7.83 -0.84 -8.26
C ILE A 69 -7.28 -0.47 -9.63
N VAL A 70 -7.91 -0.98 -10.68
CA VAL A 70 -7.56 -0.69 -12.07
C VAL A 70 -8.66 0.20 -12.64
N ASN A 71 -8.32 1.39 -13.10
CA ASN A 71 -9.26 2.18 -13.88
C ASN A 71 -9.02 1.78 -15.34
N GLY A 72 -9.93 0.99 -15.91
CA GLY A 72 -9.87 0.62 -17.32
C GLY A 72 -10.12 1.84 -18.20
N ASP A 73 -9.34 1.96 -19.27
CA ASP A 73 -9.67 2.79 -20.44
C ASP A 73 -10.81 2.13 -21.24
#